data_AF-J3PDL0-F1
#
_entry.id   AF-J3PDL0-F1
#
_cell.length_a   1.000
_cell.length_b   1.000
_cell.length_c   1.000
_cell.angle_alpha   90.00
_cell.angle_beta   90.00
_cell.angle_gamma   90.00
#
_symmetry.space_group_name_H-M   'P 1'
#
loop_
_entity.id
_entity.type
_entity.pdbx_description
1 polymer ?
#
loop_
_entity_poly.entity_id
_entity_poly.type
_entity_poly.pdbx_seq_one_letter_code
_entity_poly.pdbx_strand_id
1 'polypeptide(L)' 'MFSGGSSAPAEPTAAAPSEQAQNSQWGNNCAGATQNFTKCMDENGGNMQICNWYLEQLKACQAAASQY' A
#
# COMPACT_ATOMS: atom_id res chain seq x y z
N MET A 1 39.16 -33.16 -21.85
CA MET A 1 38.11 -34.00 -21.26
C MET A 1 36.95 -33.08 -20.90
N PHE A 2 35.83 -33.26 -21.59
CA PHE A 2 34.60 -32.49 -21.41
C PHE A 2 33.79 -33.17 -20.31
N SER A 3 33.81 -32.65 -19.09
CA SER A 3 32.83 -32.99 -18.05
C SER A 3 31.70 -31.99 -18.24
N GLY A 4 30.57 -32.37 -18.82
CA GLY A 4 29.63 -33.28 -18.18
C GLY A 4 28.52 -32.39 -17.65
N GLY A 5 27.45 -32.25 -18.43
CA GLY A 5 26.35 -31.34 -18.19
C GLY A 5 25.76 -31.47 -16.79
N SER A 6 25.46 -30.33 -16.19
CA SER A 6 24.46 -30.21 -15.13
C SER A 6 23.69 -28.93 -15.40
N SER A 7 22.72 -29.06 -16.30
CA SER A 7 21.56 -28.18 -16.35
C SER A 7 20.81 -28.34 -15.03
N ALA A 8 21.17 -27.54 -14.02
CA ALA A 8 20.26 -27.30 -12.92
C ALA A 8 19.21 -26.30 -13.43
N PRO A 9 17.90 -26.62 -13.40
CA PRO A 9 16.88 -25.67 -13.77
C PRO A 9 16.98 -24.48 -12.81
N ALA A 10 16.88 -23.29 -13.38
CA ALA A 10 16.80 -22.04 -12.67
C ALA A 10 15.84 -22.19 -11.48
N GLU A 11 16.37 -21.98 -10.28
CA GLU A 11 15.54 -21.76 -9.11
C GLU A 11 14.59 -20.62 -9.46
N PRO A 12 13.26 -20.77 -9.33
CA PRO A 12 12.43 -19.59 -9.17
C PRO A 12 12.92 -19.00 -7.86
N THR A 13 13.78 -17.98 -7.94
CA THR A 13 14.01 -17.09 -6.80
C THR A 13 12.62 -16.71 -6.34
N ALA A 14 12.27 -17.18 -5.14
CA ALA A 14 11.00 -16.87 -4.52
C ALA A 14 10.88 -15.35 -4.63
N ALA A 15 9.86 -14.91 -5.36
CA ALA A 15 9.53 -13.50 -5.43
C ALA A 15 9.36 -13.06 -3.98
N ALA A 16 10.35 -12.30 -3.48
CA ALA A 16 10.22 -11.61 -2.22
C ALA A 16 8.87 -10.90 -2.27
N PRO A 17 8.03 -10.99 -1.21
CA PRO A 17 6.78 -10.27 -1.20
C PRO A 17 7.12 -8.80 -1.45
N SER A 18 6.77 -8.32 -2.63
CA SER A 18 6.90 -6.93 -2.99
C SER A 18 5.97 -6.17 -2.07
N GLU A 19 6.50 -5.65 -0.96
CA GLU A 19 5.81 -4.78 0.01
C GLU A 19 5.30 -3.47 -0.62
N GLN A 20 5.39 -3.32 -1.94
CA GLN A 20 4.91 -2.18 -2.69
C GLN A 20 3.40 -2.22 -3.00
N ALA A 21 2.69 -3.30 -2.66
CA ALA A 21 1.27 -3.46 -2.96
C ALA A 21 0.32 -2.58 -2.11
N GLN A 22 0.78 -1.98 -1.00
CA GLN A 22 -0.09 -1.11 -0.19
C GLN A 22 -0.35 0.26 -0.82
N ASN A 23 0.56 0.76 -1.67
CA ASN A 23 0.39 2.09 -2.27
C ASN A 23 -0.71 2.07 -3.36
N SER A 24 -0.86 0.96 -4.07
CA SER A 24 -1.89 0.80 -5.11
C SER A 24 -3.33 0.72 -4.58
N GLN A 25 -3.53 0.43 -3.30
CA GLN A 25 -4.88 0.26 -2.73
C GLN A 25 -5.63 1.59 -2.52
N TRP A 26 -4.93 2.72 -2.47
CA TRP A 26 -5.51 4.01 -2.10
C TRP A 26 -5.87 4.90 -3.30
N GLY A 27 -5.43 4.51 -4.50
CA GLY A 27 -5.75 5.15 -5.79
C GLY A 27 -5.09 6.52 -5.95
N ASN A 28 -4.86 6.92 -7.21
CA ASN A 28 -4.17 8.18 -7.60
C ASN A 28 -4.74 9.50 -7.03
N ASN A 29 -5.85 9.47 -6.28
CA ASN A 29 -6.56 10.66 -5.79
C ASN A 29 -7.00 10.55 -4.33
N CYS A 30 -6.34 9.71 -3.52
CA CYS A 30 -6.70 9.55 -2.11
C CYS A 30 -8.12 9.07 -1.85
N ALA A 31 -8.82 8.57 -2.88
CA ALA A 31 -10.21 8.14 -2.77
C ALA A 31 -10.38 7.05 -1.70
N GLY A 32 -9.42 6.12 -1.61
CA GLY A 32 -9.40 5.11 -0.55
C GLY A 32 -9.21 5.71 0.84
N ALA A 33 -8.39 6.76 0.98
CA ALA A 33 -8.22 7.47 2.24
C ALA A 33 -9.46 8.21 2.69
N THR A 34 -10.02 8.97 1.76
CA THR A 34 -11.16 9.81 2.03
C THR A 34 -12.35 8.95 2.44
N GLN A 35 -12.54 7.80 1.76
CA GLN A 35 -13.59 6.85 2.15
C GLN A 35 -13.37 6.30 3.55
N ASN A 36 -12.17 5.82 3.87
CA ASN A 36 -11.89 5.22 5.17
C ASN A 36 -11.99 6.24 6.32
N PHE A 37 -11.50 7.46 6.12
CA PHE A 37 -11.64 8.56 7.09
C PHE A 37 -13.11 8.93 7.31
N THR A 38 -13.87 9.12 6.22
CA THR A 38 -15.30 9.46 6.29
C THR A 38 -16.09 8.37 7.00
N LYS A 39 -15.79 7.09 6.69
CA LYS A 39 -16.44 5.95 7.32
C LYS A 39 -16.16 5.90 8.83
N CYS A 40 -14.91 6.15 9.23
CA CYS A 40 -14.56 6.24 10.64
C CYS A 40 -15.33 7.37 11.35
N MET A 41 -15.46 8.55 10.74
CA MET A 41 -16.24 9.64 11.34
C MET A 41 -17.72 9.27 11.50
N ASP A 42 -18.31 8.61 10.50
CA ASP A 42 -19.71 8.19 10.54
C ASP A 42 -19.96 7.16 11.65
N GLU A 43 -19.08 6.15 11.74
CA GLU A 43 -19.17 5.09 12.76
C GLU A 43 -18.89 5.59 14.18
N ASN A 44 -18.03 6.61 14.34
CA ASN A 44 -17.60 7.12 15.64
C ASN A 44 -18.23 8.48 16.01
N GLY A 45 -19.27 8.91 15.30
CA GLY A 45 -19.97 10.17 15.58
C GLY A 45 -19.08 11.41 15.51
N GLY A 46 -18.07 11.41 14.64
CA GLY A 46 -17.09 12.49 14.50
C GLY A 46 -15.98 12.47 15.53
N ASN A 47 -15.78 11.37 16.26
CA ASN A 47 -14.66 11.25 17.20
C ASN A 47 -13.31 11.11 16.48
N MET A 48 -12.67 12.25 16.24
CA MET A 48 -11.39 12.32 15.53
C MET A 48 -10.23 11.65 16.26
N GLN A 49 -10.30 11.42 17.58
CA GLN A 49 -9.24 10.68 18.28
C GLN A 49 -9.18 9.23 17.83
N ILE A 50 -10.33 8.60 17.56
CA ILE A 50 -10.40 7.23 17.06
C ILE A 50 -9.96 7.19 15.59
N CYS A 51 -10.30 8.24 14.83
CA CYS A 51 -9.97 8.35 13.41
C CYS A 51 -8.57 8.92 13.10
N ASN A 52 -7.74 9.16 14.12
CA ASN A 52 -6.44 9.83 13.94
C ASN A 52 -5.51 9.06 12.98
N TRP A 53 -5.52 7.73 13.04
CA TRP A 53 -4.73 6.88 12.14
C TRP A 53 -5.17 7.03 10.67
N TYR A 54 -6.47 7.13 10.40
CA TYR A 54 -7.00 7.36 9.05
C TYR A 54 -6.67 8.76 8.53
N LEU A 55 -6.62 9.76 9.42
CA LEU A 55 -6.19 11.12 9.11
C LEU A 55 -4.70 11.14 8.71
N GLU A 56 -3.89 10.37 9.44
CA GLU A 56 -2.58 9.84 9.05
C GLU A 56 -2.43 9.61 7.55
N GLN A 57 -3.28 8.70 7.11
CA GLN A 57 -3.25 8.11 5.78
C GLN A 57 -3.83 9.02 4.71
N LEU A 58 -4.85 9.81 5.05
CA LEU A 58 -5.36 10.89 4.21
C LEU A 58 -4.29 11.95 3.96
N LYS A 59 -3.57 12.36 5.01
CA LYS A 59 -2.57 13.43 4.93
C LYS A 59 -1.34 13.02 4.12
N ALA A 60 -0.85 11.80 4.31
CA ALA A 60 0.23 11.24 3.49
C ALA A 60 -0.16 11.21 2.00
N CYS A 61 -1.40 10.86 1.72
CA CYS A 61 -1.90 10.86 0.35
C CYS A 61 -2.08 12.29 -0.20
N GLN A 62 -2.62 13.22 0.59
CA GLN A 62 -2.79 14.61 0.17
C GLN A 62 -1.44 15.30 -0.10
N ALA A 63 -0.41 14.98 0.69
CA ALA A 63 0.96 15.44 0.44
C ALA A 63 1.52 14.93 -0.90
N ALA A 64 1.17 13.70 -1.29
CA ALA A 64 1.54 13.14 -2.59
C ALA A 64 0.76 13.80 -3.74
N ALA A 65 -0.55 14.06 -3.55
CA ALA A 65 -1.39 14.72 -4.54
C ALA A 65 -1.06 16.22 -4.73
N SER A 66 -0.54 16.89 -3.69
CA SER A 66 -0.14 18.30 -3.74
C SER A 66 1.17 18.55 -4.50
N GLN A 67 1.94 17.49 -4.80
CA GLN A 67 3.20 17.59 -5.54
C GLN A 67 3.04 17.49 -7.07
N TYR A 68 1.82 17.34 -7.58
CA TYR A 68 1.52 17.23 -9.01
C TYR A 68 0.84 18.47 -9.58
#